data_AF-A0A348ZI53-F1
#
_entry.id   AF-A0A348ZI53-F1
#
_cell.length_a   1.000
_cell.length_b   1.000
_cell.length_c   1.000
_cell.angle_alpha   90.00
_cell.angle_beta   90.00
_cell.angle_gamma   90.00
#
_symmetry.space_group_name_H-M   'P 1'
#
loop_
_entity.id
_entity.type
_entity.pdbx_description
1 polymer ?
#
loop_
_entity_poly.entity_id
_entity_poly.type
_entity_poly.pdbx_seq_one_letter_code
_entity_poly.pdbx_strand_id
1 'polypeptide(L)' 'ADFYSEGGEDWSSGLFEANALVVEGRPRDGGFTIETYTLEANGARLRIEMMIQPDSFREPIELVRYFDRAD' A
#
# COMPACT_ATOMS: atom_id res chain seq x y z
N ALA A 1 -20.46 18.09 3.28
CA ALA A 1 -18.99 18.06 3.32
C ALA A 1 -18.54 17.24 4.52
N ASP A 2 -19.13 16.03 4.70
CA ASP A 2 -18.97 15.22 5.92
C ASP A 2 -18.57 13.77 5.61
N PHE A 3 -17.83 13.53 4.51
CA PHE A 3 -17.23 12.21 4.27
C PHE A 3 -15.96 11.98 5.11
N TYR A 4 -15.48 13.04 5.78
CA TYR A 4 -14.22 13.06 6.53
C TYR A 4 -14.39 12.88 8.05
N SER A 5 -15.61 12.84 8.58
CA SER A 5 -15.87 12.90 10.03
C SER A 5 -16.08 11.54 10.71
N GLU A 6 -16.12 10.44 9.95
CA GLU A 6 -16.29 9.07 10.48
C GLU A 6 -15.04 8.20 10.30
N GLY A 7 -13.84 8.81 10.29
CA GLY A 7 -12.57 8.08 10.20
C GLY A 7 -12.25 7.34 11.50
N GLY A 8 -12.77 6.12 11.65
CA GLY A 8 -12.31 5.21 12.70
C GLY A 8 -10.86 4.83 12.47
N GLU A 9 -9.96 5.36 13.32
CA GLU A 9 -8.54 4.99 13.45
C GLU A 9 -7.83 4.68 12.13
N ASP A 10 -7.77 5.65 11.20
CA ASP A 10 -6.88 5.55 10.05
C ASP A 10 -5.45 5.29 10.55
N TRP A 11 -4.85 4.17 10.15
CA TRP A 11 -3.48 3.85 10.52
C TRP A 11 -2.73 3.20 9.37
N SER A 12 -1.40 3.37 9.40
CA SER A 12 -0.47 2.62 8.58
C SER A 12 0.76 2.28 9.40
N SER A 13 1.30 1.08 9.25
CA SER A 13 2.53 0.62 9.91
C SER A 13 3.52 0.12 8.87
N GLY A 14 4.78 0.54 8.99
CA GLY A 14 5.86 0.12 8.12
C GLY A 14 6.87 -0.76 8.86
N LEU A 15 7.25 -1.87 8.24
CA LEU A 15 8.31 -2.77 8.71
C LEU A 15 9.27 -3.10 7.57
N PHE A 16 10.57 -3.08 7.86
CA PHE A 16 11.56 -3.60 6.93
C PHE A 16 11.71 -5.10 7.10
N GLU A 17 11.48 -5.85 6.03
CA GLU A 17 11.68 -7.30 5.97
C GLU A 17 12.61 -7.63 4.80
N ALA A 18 13.72 -8.31 5.11
CA ALA A 18 14.79 -8.60 4.15
C ALA A 18 15.29 -7.35 3.41
N ASN A 19 14.84 -7.14 2.16
CA ASN A 19 15.21 -6.01 1.30
C ASN A 19 13.99 -5.22 0.81
N ALA A 20 12.88 -5.30 1.54
CA ALA A 20 11.64 -4.60 1.23
C ALA A 20 11.13 -3.81 2.43
N LEU A 21 10.45 -2.71 2.16
CA LEU A 21 9.58 -2.06 3.13
C LEU A 21 8.15 -2.59 2.91
N VAL A 22 7.61 -3.26 3.92
CA VAL A 22 6.22 -3.72 3.94
C VAL A 22 5.40 -2.69 4.71
N VAL A 23 4.32 -2.20 4.10
CA VAL A 23 3.39 -1.25 4.71
C VAL A 23 2.02 -1.88 4.77
N GLU A 24 1.48 -1.98 5.98
CA GLU A 24 0.10 -2.36 6.23
C GLU A 24 -0.71 -1.11 6.54
N GLY A 25 -1.96 -1.05 6.05
CA GLY A 25 -2.83 0.10 6.29
C GLY A 25 -4.30 -0.28 6.41
N ARG A 26 -5.04 0.56 7.14
CA ARG A 26 -6.50 0.48 7.26
C ARG A 26 -7.14 1.70 6.58
N PRO A 27 -7.71 1.53 5.38
CA PRO A 27 -8.49 2.57 4.74
C PRO A 27 -9.80 2.86 5.48
N ARG A 28 -10.33 4.07 5.27
CA ARG A 28 -11.57 4.57 5.87
C ARG A 28 -12.82 3.78 5.52
N ASP A 29 -12.79 3.06 4.40
CA ASP A 29 -13.92 2.25 3.97
C ASP A 29 -14.05 0.95 4.79
N GLY A 30 -13.19 0.73 5.79
CA GLY A 30 -13.19 -0.46 6.64
C GLY A 30 -12.35 -1.62 6.11
N GLY A 31 -11.80 -1.48 4.90
CA GLY A 31 -10.96 -2.47 4.25
C GLY A 31 -9.54 -2.57 4.83
N PHE A 32 -8.64 -3.16 4.05
CA PHE A 32 -7.22 -3.20 4.36
C PHE A 32 -6.33 -3.07 3.11
N THR A 33 -5.10 -2.63 3.31
CA THR A 33 -4.07 -2.57 2.26
C THR A 33 -2.77 -3.17 2.74
N ILE A 34 -2.09 -3.88 1.85
CA ILE A 34 -0.69 -4.30 2.02
C ILE A 34 0.09 -3.79 0.82
N GLU A 35 1.20 -3.12 1.07
CA GLU A 35 2.10 -2.61 0.04
C GLU A 35 3.53 -3.06 0.32
N THR A 36 4.17 -3.72 -0.63
CA THR A 36 5.57 -4.16 -0.54
C THR A 36 6.42 -3.37 -1.52
N TYR A 37 7.31 -2.55 -0.97
CA TYR A 37 8.20 -1.66 -1.69
C TYR A 37 9.59 -2.29 -1.79
N THR A 38 10.05 -2.55 -3.01
CA THR A 38 11.37 -3.12 -3.28
C THR A 38 12.14 -2.24 -4.25
N LEU A 39 13.41 -1.94 -3.90
CA LEU A 39 14.33 -1.32 -4.84
C LEU A 39 14.98 -2.40 -5.72
N GLU A 40 14.80 -2.27 -7.02
CA GLU A 40 15.38 -3.11 -8.06
C GLU A 40 16.46 -2.34 -8.83
N ALA A 41 17.17 -3.05 -9.71
CA ALA A 41 18.18 -2.46 -10.61
C ALA A 41 19.18 -1.54 -9.86
N ASN A 42 19.69 -2.02 -8.71
CA ASN A 42 20.60 -1.27 -7.83
C ASN A 42 20.05 0.11 -7.41
N GLY A 43 18.74 0.20 -7.18
CA GLY A 43 18.07 1.44 -6.76
C GLY A 43 17.68 2.37 -7.90
N ALA A 44 17.82 1.95 -9.16
CA ALA A 44 17.34 2.70 -10.32
C ALA A 44 15.82 2.55 -10.55
N ARG A 45 15.18 1.57 -9.89
CA ARG A 45 13.75 1.30 -10.04
C ARG A 45 13.12 0.94 -8.70
N LEU A 46 11.95 1.49 -8.43
CA LEU A 46 11.06 1.09 -7.35
C LEU A 46 9.96 0.20 -7.91
N ARG A 47 9.84 -1.01 -7.37
CA ARG A 47 8.70 -1.92 -7.56
C ARG A 47 7.80 -1.86 -6.34
N ILE A 48 6.50 -1.68 -6.55
CA ILE A 48 5.49 -1.72 -5.49
C ILE A 48 4.48 -2.81 -5.84
N GLU A 49 4.41 -3.85 -5.02
CA GLU A 49 3.30 -4.81 -5.04
C GLU A 49 2.25 -4.33 -4.05
N MET A 50 0.99 -4.28 -4.47
CA MET A 50 -0.09 -3.87 -3.58
C MET A 50 -1.26 -4.85 -3.67
N MET A 51 -1.81 -5.15 -2.51
CA MET A 51 -3.13 -5.74 -2.33
C MET A 51 -4.02 -4.68 -1.67
N ILE A 52 -5.17 -4.39 -2.28
CA ILE A 52 -6.17 -3.48 -1.75
C ILE A 52 -7.47 -4.26 -1.63
N GLN A 53 -7.98 -4.40 -0.42
CA GLN A 53 -9.28 -5.03 -0.15
C GLN A 53 -10.22 -3.97 0.42
N PRO A 54 -11.01 -3.28 -0.42
CA PRO A 54 -12.14 -2.49 0.05
C PRO A 54 -13.15 -3.38 0.78
N ASP A 55 -13.80 -2.88 1.82
CA ASP A 55 -14.84 -3.65 2.54
C ASP A 55 -16.03 -3.99 1.63
N SER A 56 -16.33 -3.12 0.66
CA SER A 56 -17.41 -3.30 -0.31
C SER A 56 -17.13 -4.34 -1.40
N PHE A 57 -15.90 -4.85 -1.48
CA PHE A 57 -15.46 -5.74 -2.56
C PHE A 57 -15.45 -7.19 -2.10
N ARG A 58 -15.84 -8.11 -2.98
CA ARG A 58 -15.80 -9.55 -2.69
C ARG A 58 -14.38 -10.14 -2.79
N GLU A 59 -13.55 -9.56 -3.66
CA GLU A 59 -12.20 -10.02 -3.96
C GLU A 59 -11.24 -8.81 -3.92
N PRO A 60 -9.96 -9.02 -3.56
CA PRO A 60 -8.99 -7.94 -3.50
C PRO A 60 -8.60 -7.47 -4.89
N ILE A 61 -8.14 -6.23 -4.96
CA ILE A 61 -7.43 -5.67 -6.11
C ILE A 61 -5.95 -5.94 -5.90
N GLU A 62 -5.35 -6.70 -6.81
CA GLU A 62 -3.91 -6.91 -6.85
C GLU A 62 -3.29 -6.07 -7.97
N LEU A 63 -2.19 -5.38 -7.67
CA LEU A 63 -1.51 -4.53 -8.65
C LEU A 63 -0.01 -4.46 -8.39
N VAL A 64 0.75 -4.31 -9.47
CA VAL A 64 2.20 -4.06 -9.42
C VAL A 64 2.48 -2.76 -10.15
N ARG A 65 3.17 -1.83 -9.49
CA ARG A 65 3.62 -0.56 -10.08
C ARG A 65 5.14 -0.55 -10.15
N TYR A 66 5.64 0.06 -11.22
CA TYR A 66 7.06 0.32 -11.40
C TYR A 66 7.28 1.81 -11.60
N PHE A 67 8.24 2.34 -10.87
CA PHE A 67 8.67 3.73 -10.98
C PHE A 67 10.17 3.74 -11.25
N ASP A 68 10.57 4.34 -12.36
CA ASP A 68 11.98 4.62 -12.62
C ASP A 68 12.41 5.82 -11.78
N ARG A 69 13.65 5.77 -11.27
CA ARG A 69 14.23 6.87 -10.50
C ARG A 69 14.32 8.11 -11.41
N ALA A 70 13.75 9.22 -10.96
CA ALA A 70 14.01 10.51 -11.60
C ALA A 70 15.47 10.92 -11.32
N ASP A 71 16.16 11.41 -12.35
CA ASP A 71 17.54 11.91 -12.26
C ASP A 71 17.66 13.16 -11.38
#